data_AF-A0A9J6GTB5-F1
#
_entry.id   AF-A0A9J6GTB5-F1
#
_cell.length_a   1.000
_cell.length_b   1.000
_cell.length_c   1.000
_cell.angle_alpha   90.00
_cell.angle_beta   90.00
_cell.angle_gamma   90.00
#
_symmetry.space_group_name_H-M   'P 1'
#
loop_
_entity.id
_entity.type
_entity.pdbx_description
1 polymer ?
#
loop_
_entity_poly.entity_id
_entity_poly.type
_entity_poly.pdbx_seq_one_letter_code
_entity_poly.pdbx_strand_id
1 'polypeptide(L)'
;MIEYYGHHGCKQFIRGNPIRFVYKVWCLNSKNGYLANFEVYQGKQKDRGTSPQYKKEFGKASAPLLEMVYELPVDVRDLPYHFYFDNLFTSLQLVRHLKDKTMKPQAQ
;
A
#
# COMPACT_ATOMS: atom_id res chain seq x y z
N MET A 1 -2.40 -11.17 5.99
CA MET A 1 -1.09 -11.83 6.23
C MET A 1 -1.24 -13.29 5.90
N ILE A 2 -0.18 -13.93 5.42
CA ILE A 2 -0.20 -15.34 5.00
C ILE A 2 0.73 -16.11 5.91
N GLU A 3 0.23 -17.12 6.61
CA GLU A 3 1.04 -17.95 7.49
C GLU A 3 2.08 -18.75 6.71
N TYR A 4 3.30 -18.81 7.23
CA TYR A 4 4.36 -19.59 6.60
C TYR A 4 5.45 -19.93 7.62
N TYR A 5 5.77 -21.21 7.75
CA TYR A 5 6.74 -21.67 8.75
C TYR A 5 8.10 -22.05 8.17
N GLY A 6 8.18 -22.23 6.85
CA GLY A 6 9.42 -22.62 6.16
C GLY A 6 10.54 -21.57 6.24
N HIS A 7 11.72 -21.97 5.78
CA HIS A 7 12.93 -21.14 5.81
C HIS A 7 13.01 -20.28 4.53
N HIS A 8 12.44 -19.07 4.57
CA HIS A 8 12.52 -18.11 3.47
C HIS A 8 12.79 -16.68 3.97
N GLY A 9 13.67 -15.95 3.29
CA GLY A 9 14.16 -14.64 3.75
C GLY A 9 13.13 -13.51 3.75
N CYS A 10 12.11 -13.58 2.89
CA CYS A 10 11.03 -12.57 2.88
C CYS A 10 10.02 -12.71 4.03
N LYS A 11 10.05 -13.84 4.76
CA LYS A 11 9.18 -14.06 5.92
C LYS A 11 9.46 -13.00 6.99
N GLN A 12 8.41 -12.40 7.53
CA GLN A 12 8.51 -11.40 8.58
C GLN A 12 8.15 -12.01 9.93
N PHE A 13 8.87 -11.59 10.98
CA PHE A 13 8.47 -11.78 12.35
C PHE A 13 7.67 -10.56 12.83
N ILE A 14 6.43 -10.76 13.28
CA ILE A 14 5.58 -9.69 13.79
C ILE A 14 5.26 -9.95 15.25
N ARG A 15 5.88 -9.16 16.13
CA ARG A 15 5.65 -9.21 17.57
C ARG A 15 4.22 -8.78 17.89
N GLY A 16 3.56 -9.51 18.79
CA GLY A 16 2.21 -9.19 19.25
C GLY A 16 1.08 -9.85 18.45
N ASN A 17 1.37 -10.42 17.28
CA ASN A 17 0.38 -11.22 16.54
C ASN A 17 0.36 -12.67 17.06
N PRO A 18 -0.83 -13.34 17.09
CA PRO A 18 -0.94 -14.76 17.44
C PRO A 18 -0.06 -15.65 16.56
N ILE A 19 -0.06 -15.39 15.25
CA ILE A 19 0.81 -16.03 14.27
C ILE A 19 1.97 -15.07 13.97
N ARG A 20 3.16 -15.42 14.47
CA ARG A 20 4.31 -14.49 14.49
C ARG A 20 5.16 -14.53 13.22
N PHE A 21 5.14 -15.64 12.48
CA PHE A 21 5.97 -15.85 11.29
C PHE A 21 5.08 -15.96 10.06
N VAL A 22 5.18 -14.97 9.17
CA VAL A 22 4.21 -14.77 8.09
C VAL A 22 4.85 -14.10 6.87
N TYR A 23 4.21 -14.23 5.72
CA TYR A 23 4.36 -13.24 4.65
C TYR A 23 3.41 -12.07 4.88
N LYS A 24 3.97 -10.87 4.82
CA LYS A 24 3.22 -9.62 4.89
C LYS A 24 2.80 -9.22 3.48
N VAL A 25 1.54 -8.86 3.32
CA VAL A 25 0.95 -8.40 2.06
C VAL A 25 0.22 -7.10 2.35
N TRP A 26 0.51 -6.08 1.54
CA TRP A 26 -0.24 -4.83 1.50
C TRP A 26 -1.46 -5.05 0.62
N CYS A 27 -2.62 -4.60 1.05
CA CYS A 27 -3.86 -4.82 0.32
C CYS A 27 -4.61 -3.50 0.17
N LEU A 28 -5.12 -3.24 -1.03
CA LEU A 28 -6.07 -2.19 -1.34
C LEU A 28 -7.44 -2.83 -1.50
N ASN A 29 -8.35 -2.57 -0.56
CA ASN A 29 -9.66 -3.19 -0.54
C ASN A 29 -10.77 -2.14 -0.60
N SER A 30 -11.91 -2.54 -1.19
CA SER A 30 -13.15 -1.80 -1.03
C SER A 30 -13.70 -1.94 0.39
N LYS A 31 -14.62 -1.05 0.77
CA LYS A 31 -15.30 -1.11 2.07
C LYS A 31 -16.01 -2.46 2.32
N ASN A 32 -16.45 -3.14 1.27
CA ASN A 32 -17.15 -4.42 1.35
C ASN A 32 -16.18 -5.63 1.35
N GLY A 33 -14.87 -5.38 1.37
CA GLY A 33 -13.84 -6.41 1.44
C GLY A 33 -13.31 -6.88 0.09
N TYR A 34 -13.79 -6.35 -1.04
CA TYR A 34 -13.26 -6.71 -2.36
C TYR A 34 -11.80 -6.29 -2.49
N LEU A 35 -10.91 -7.22 -2.85
CA LEU A 35 -9.49 -6.93 -3.04
C LEU A 35 -9.27 -6.33 -4.43
N ALA A 36 -9.01 -5.02 -4.48
CA ALA A 36 -8.78 -4.30 -5.73
C ALA A 36 -7.34 -4.46 -6.22
N ASN A 37 -6.37 -4.39 -5.31
CA ASN A 37 -4.95 -4.57 -5.61
C ASN A 37 -4.19 -5.05 -4.37
N PHE A 38 -3.00 -5.63 -4.55
CA PHE A 38 -2.13 -6.05 -3.45
C PHE A 38 -0.66 -6.07 -3.85
N GLU A 39 0.23 -5.92 -2.85
CA GLU A 39 1.68 -6.01 -3.04
C GLU A 39 2.32 -6.83 -1.92
N VAL A 40 3.17 -7.79 -2.28
CA VAL A 40 3.84 -8.67 -1.29
C VAL A 40 5.08 -7.98 -0.75
N TYR A 41 5.18 -7.87 0.57
CA TYR A 41 6.35 -7.26 1.21
C TYR A 41 7.56 -8.21 1.20
N GLN A 42 8.64 -7.78 0.54
CA GLN A 42 9.86 -8.59 0.32
C GLN A 42 11.05 -8.19 1.22
N GLY A 43 10.82 -7.34 2.24
CA GLY A 43 11.86 -6.99 3.21
C GLY A 43 12.86 -5.95 2.71
N LYS A 44 14.15 -6.31 2.67
CA LYS A 44 15.27 -5.42 2.27
C LYS A 44 15.71 -5.58 0.82
N GLN A 45 15.17 -6.56 0.08
CA GLN A 45 15.46 -6.64 -1.36
C GLN A 45 14.99 -5.36 -2.06
N LYS A 46 15.65 -4.99 -3.17
CA LYS A 46 15.21 -3.86 -4.00
C LYS A 46 13.76 -4.15 -4.40
N ASP A 47 12.77 -3.48 -3.79
CA ASP A 47 11.37 -3.80 -4.03
C ASP A 47 11.11 -3.69 -5.54
N ARG A 48 10.91 -4.83 -6.20
CA ARG A 48 10.89 -4.96 -7.66
C ARG A 48 9.63 -4.38 -8.31
N GLY A 49 8.70 -3.85 -7.52
CA GLY A 49 7.46 -3.22 -8.01
C GLY A 49 7.26 -1.76 -7.59
N THR A 50 8.05 -1.23 -6.65
CA THR A 50 7.77 0.10 -6.09
C THR A 50 8.78 1.15 -6.54
N SER A 51 8.26 2.26 -7.08
CA SER A 51 9.07 3.40 -7.55
C SER A 51 10.11 3.87 -6.51
N PRO A 52 11.40 3.99 -6.88
CA PRO A 52 12.43 4.56 -6.02
C PRO A 52 12.09 5.99 -5.56
N GLN A 53 11.39 6.75 -6.40
CA GLN A 53 10.95 8.10 -6.10
C GLN A 53 9.92 8.10 -4.97
N TYR A 54 8.88 7.26 -5.07
CA TYR A 54 7.87 7.16 -4.02
C TYR A 54 8.45 6.70 -2.68
N LYS A 55 9.42 5.77 -2.68
CA LYS A 55 10.09 5.36 -1.43
C LYS A 55 10.85 6.51 -0.79
N LYS A 56 11.50 7.35 -1.58
CA LYS A 56 12.24 8.52 -1.10
C LYS A 56 11.31 9.58 -0.52
N GLU A 57 10.16 9.80 -1.16
CA GLU A 57 9.22 10.88 -0.81
C GLU A 57 8.23 10.49 0.30
N PHE A 58 7.69 9.28 0.26
CA PHE A 58 6.62 8.83 1.17
C PHE A 58 7.05 7.74 2.15
N GLY A 59 8.25 7.18 1.98
CA GLY A 59 8.77 6.09 2.80
C GLY A 59 8.32 4.70 2.35
N LYS A 60 8.89 3.67 2.98
CA LYS A 60 8.75 2.27 2.55
C LYS A 60 7.34 1.71 2.70
N ALA A 61 6.56 2.19 3.67
CA ALA A 61 5.20 1.71 3.91
C ALA A 61 4.22 2.33 2.90
N SER A 62 4.31 3.63 2.67
CA SER A 62 3.36 4.36 1.83
C SER A 62 3.64 4.25 0.33
N ALA A 63 4.87 3.96 -0.08
CA ALA A 63 5.20 3.86 -1.50
C ALA A 63 4.43 2.73 -2.23
N PRO A 64 4.34 1.49 -1.69
CA PRO A 64 3.47 0.45 -2.26
C PRO A 64 2.00 0.84 -2.34
N LEU A 65 1.50 1.58 -1.35
CA LEU A 65 0.11 2.07 -1.37
C LEU A 65 -0.14 2.99 -2.57
N LEU A 66 0.75 3.96 -2.82
CA LEU A 66 0.62 4.86 -3.96
C LEU A 66 0.70 4.09 -5.27
N GLU A 67 1.65 3.17 -5.41
CA GLU A 67 1.77 2.32 -6.60
C GLU A 67 0.46 1.59 -6.88
N MET A 68 -0.09 0.89 -5.88
CA MET A 68 -1.35 0.16 -6.02
C MET A 68 -2.54 1.06 -6.42
N VAL A 69 -2.56 2.32 -5.96
CA VAL A 69 -3.60 3.30 -6.31
C VAL A 69 -3.41 3.81 -7.74
N TYR A 70 -2.18 4.05 -8.20
CA TYR A 70 -1.92 4.53 -9.57
C TYR A 70 -2.01 3.45 -10.63
N GLU A 71 -1.87 2.18 -10.25
CA GLU A 71 -2.12 1.02 -11.11
C GLU A 71 -3.61 0.80 -11.41
N LEU A 72 -4.52 1.42 -10.64
CA LEU A 72 -5.95 1.36 -10.95
C LEU A 72 -6.25 2.02 -12.30
N PRO A 73 -7.24 1.51 -13.06
CA PRO A 73 -7.73 2.16 -14.27
C PRO A 73 -8.07 3.63 -14.02
N VAL A 74 -7.74 4.52 -14.97
CA VAL A 74 -7.86 5.98 -14.78
C VAL A 74 -9.29 6.41 -14.44
N ASP A 75 -10.27 5.83 -15.13
CA ASP A 75 -11.70 6.03 -14.92
C ASP A 75 -12.17 5.62 -13.52
N VAL A 76 -11.53 4.61 -12.94
CA VAL A 76 -11.80 4.17 -11.57
C VAL A 76 -11.04 5.01 -10.57
N ARG A 77 -9.76 5.30 -10.81
CA ARG A 77 -8.84 5.98 -9.89
C ARG A 77 -9.26 7.41 -9.56
N ASP A 78 -9.79 8.13 -10.55
CA ASP A 78 -10.11 9.55 -10.42
C ASP A 78 -11.50 9.80 -9.78
N LEU A 79 -12.20 8.73 -9.34
CA LEU A 79 -13.44 8.83 -8.59
C LEU A 79 -13.21 9.42 -7.17
N PRO A 80 -14.24 10.05 -6.58
CA PRO A 80 -14.13 10.67 -5.25
C PRO A 80 -14.10 9.61 -4.14
N TYR A 81 -12.92 9.06 -3.86
CA TYR A 81 -12.74 8.08 -2.80
C TYR A 81 -12.51 8.70 -1.43
N HIS A 82 -13.00 7.99 -0.42
CA HIS A 82 -12.54 8.14 0.95
C HIS A 82 -11.57 7.00 1.26
N PHE A 83 -10.32 7.34 1.53
CA PHE A 83 -9.33 6.38 1.96
C PHE A 83 -9.33 6.20 3.47
N TYR A 84 -9.21 4.96 3.92
CA TYR A 84 -9.11 4.58 5.32
C TYR A 84 -7.82 3.80 5.52
N PHE A 85 -7.04 4.17 6.53
CA PHE A 85 -5.74 3.57 6.80
C PHE A 85 -5.52 3.34 8.29
N ASP A 86 -4.56 2.47 8.60
CA ASP A 86 -3.97 2.42 9.94
C ASP A 86 -2.95 3.56 10.12
N ASN A 87 -2.43 3.70 11.35
CA ASN A 87 -1.44 4.72 11.70
C ASN A 87 -0.11 4.60 10.94
N LEU A 88 0.19 3.46 10.31
CA LEU A 88 1.41 3.27 9.53
C LEU A 88 1.40 4.11 8.24
N PHE A 89 0.22 4.47 7.73
CA PHE A 89 0.06 5.26 6.51
C PHE A 89 -0.46 6.69 6.76
N THR A 90 -0.45 7.19 8.01
CA THR A 90 -0.99 8.52 8.35
C THR A 90 0.06 9.63 8.33
N SER A 91 0.95 9.66 7.33
CA SER A 91 1.91 10.76 7.20
C SER A 91 1.27 12.00 6.55
N LEU A 92 1.60 13.20 7.02
CA LEU A 92 1.04 14.45 6.49
C LEU A 92 1.32 14.63 4.98
N GLN A 93 2.49 14.20 4.52
CA GLN A 93 2.87 14.26 3.11
C GLN A 93 1.97 13.37 2.26
N LEU A 94 1.68 12.14 2.72
CA LEU A 94 0.81 11.22 2.00
C LEU A 94 -0.63 11.76 1.91
N VAL A 95 -1.17 12.28 3.03
CA VAL A 95 -2.53 12.82 3.05
C VAL A 95 -2.69 14.02 2.11
N ARG A 96 -1.70 14.93 2.09
CA ARG A 96 -1.68 16.06 1.15
C ARG A 96 -1.64 15.58 -0.30
N HIS A 97 -0.74 14.65 -0.62
CA HIS A 97 -0.59 14.11 -1.97
C HIS A 97 -1.88 13.45 -2.48
N LEU A 98 -2.57 12.68 -1.64
CA LEU A 98 -3.83 12.03 -1.99
C LEU A 98 -4.97 13.04 -2.16
N LYS A 99 -5.01 14.09 -1.33
CA LYS A 99 -6.02 15.16 -1.44
C LYS A 99 -5.87 15.95 -2.73
N ASP A 100 -4.66 16.43 -3.04
CA ASP A 100 -4.43 17.30 -4.20
C ASP A 100 -4.72 16.60 -5.53
N LYS A 101 -4.67 15.27 -5.54
CA LYS A 101 -4.97 14.46 -6.73
C LYS A 101 -6.41 13.99 -6.83
N THR A 102 -7.10 13.74 -5.70
CA THR A 102 -8.55 13.52 -5.69
C THR A 102 -9.36 14.81 -5.89
N MET A 103 -8.73 15.98 -5.71
CA MET A 103 -9.35 17.30 -5.90
C MET A 103 -9.07 17.97 -7.25
N LYS A 104 -8.60 17.27 -8.29
CA LYS A 104 -8.65 17.85 -9.64
C LYS A 104 -10.04 17.59 -10.22
N PRO A 105 -10.92 18.60 -10.34
CA PRO A 105 -12.03 18.48 -11.26
C PRO A 105 -11.40 18.33 -12.64
N GLN A 106 -11.79 17.31 -13.39
CA GLN A 106 -11.55 17.32 -14.83
C GLN A 106 -12.27 18.55 -15.37
N ALA A 107 -11.51 19.60 -15.69
CA ALA A 107 -12.02 20.77 -16.37
C ALA A 107 -12.22 20.39 -17.83
N GLN A 108 -13.51 20.33 -18.20
CA GLN A 108 -14.14 20.44 -19.53
C GLN A 108 -13.65 19.52 -20.65
#